data_AF-A0A7S3ACB2-F1
#
_entry.id   AF-A0A7S3ACB2-F1
#
_cell.length_a   1.000
_cell.length_b   1.000
_cell.length_c   1.000
_cell.angle_alpha   90.00
_cell.angle_beta   90.00
_cell.angle_gamma   90.00
#
_symmetry.space_group_name_H-M   'P 1'
#
loop_
_entity.id
_entity.type
_entity.pdbx_description
1 polymer ?
#
loop_
_entity_poly.entity_id
_entity_poly.type
_entity_poly.pdbx_seq_one_letter_code
_entity_poly.pdbx_strand_id
1 'polypeptide(L)'
;IAFNPTHARQSQLMLSTALLLLVHGASAFHGSCLRARWMGSHPCGLVMVTYAEYLASRNGGVATNAEPTATRIDAVATQTTGQTNVPGDTDVYAWLDWAPPKGSPTYDTLHRCFPGAIPGSVVRDRSVHVVSKFGLTPENTIYGQSICPDEINNEKGDLSSLMIDHWGEVFPMGGIGGVPFVGKTGFGAFSAHVPSDGHLMILFGPHIAISSTGELGKYLREGQSGESTACGAVLAAYNACCADQSCGSFLGKSYRYMFDEDDMQQSYLMERVGQRVDFIKGAREPLDALIHEAYSVVEEQMLKILNFNFGTGKVVLIGGVQINMPSPYQDHFQPLYFKALSRDNPSGIDLLDTFRYNALPPA
;
A
#
# COMPACT_ATOMS: atom_id res chain seq x y z
N ILE A 1 6.60 58.72 19.92
CA ILE A 1 7.55 59.72 19.39
C ILE A 1 8.86 59.55 20.14
N ALA A 2 9.97 59.44 19.38
CA ALA A 2 11.39 59.37 19.76
C ALA A 2 11.91 58.08 20.41
N PHE A 3 13.12 57.55 20.15
CA PHE A 3 14.03 57.44 18.99
C PHE A 3 15.17 56.46 19.45
N ASN A 4 15.47 55.43 18.64
CA ASN A 4 16.68 54.59 18.36
C ASN A 4 18.08 54.86 19.03
N PRO A 5 19.20 54.11 18.76
CA PRO A 5 19.49 52.69 18.37
C PRO A 5 20.74 52.02 19.09
N THR A 6 21.02 50.71 18.86
CA THR A 6 22.22 50.15 18.14
C THR A 6 22.62 48.68 18.48
N HIS A 7 22.96 47.95 17.40
CA HIS A 7 23.69 46.67 17.15
C HIS A 7 24.65 46.09 18.24
N ALA A 8 24.98 44.78 18.31
CA ALA A 8 25.42 43.86 17.25
C ALA A 8 25.34 42.34 17.63
N ARG A 9 25.38 41.49 16.59
CA ARG A 9 25.32 40.01 16.56
C ARG A 9 26.63 39.32 16.98
N GLN A 10 26.55 38.08 17.47
CA GLN A 10 27.56 37.02 17.21
C GLN A 10 26.92 35.62 17.20
N SER A 11 27.12 34.92 16.09
CA SER A 11 26.87 33.50 15.84
C SER A 11 28.23 32.79 15.72
N GLN A 12 28.40 31.63 16.34
CA GLN A 12 29.61 30.81 16.22
C GLN A 12 29.35 29.60 15.32
N LEU A 13 30.12 29.54 14.23
CA LEU A 13 30.29 28.44 13.29
C LEU A 13 31.78 28.05 13.40
N MET A 14 32.09 26.77 13.65
CA MET A 14 33.46 26.25 13.64
C MET A 14 33.69 25.53 12.30
N LEU A 15 34.59 26.09 11.48
CA LEU A 15 35.16 25.49 10.28
C LEU A 15 36.64 25.18 10.55
N SER A 16 37.09 24.00 10.13
CA SER A 16 38.50 23.60 10.09
C SER A 16 38.99 23.51 8.63
N THR A 17 39.89 24.44 8.27
CA THR A 17 40.88 24.42 7.16
C THR A 17 41.97 23.36 7.42
N ALA A 18 42.78 22.79 6.52
CA ALA A 18 43.26 23.01 5.13
C ALA A 18 43.74 21.62 4.59
N LEU A 19 44.16 21.33 3.34
CA LEU A 19 45.07 22.01 2.41
C LEU A 19 45.09 21.25 1.05
N LEU A 20 45.30 21.99 -0.05
CA LEU A 20 45.46 21.56 -1.46
C LEU A 20 46.72 20.70 -1.73
N LEU A 21 46.65 19.83 -2.76
CA LEU A 21 47.63 19.79 -3.87
C LEU A 21 47.14 18.90 -5.04
N LEU A 22 47.12 19.50 -6.25
CA LEU A 22 46.89 18.90 -7.57
C LEU A 22 48.25 18.65 -8.24
N VAL A 23 48.52 17.44 -8.76
CA VAL A 23 49.52 17.20 -9.83
C VAL A 23 49.01 16.09 -10.76
N HIS A 24 49.09 16.34 -12.06
CA HIS A 24 48.75 15.47 -13.19
C HIS A 24 49.68 14.24 -13.32
N GLY A 25 49.17 13.16 -13.95
CA GLY A 25 50.02 12.10 -14.52
C GLY A 25 49.22 10.94 -15.12
N ALA A 26 49.09 10.95 -16.46
CA ALA A 26 48.59 9.81 -17.23
C ALA A 26 49.55 8.62 -17.18
N SER A 27 49.03 7.38 -17.31
CA SER A 27 49.57 6.30 -18.18
C SER A 27 48.85 4.97 -17.93
N ALA A 28 48.38 4.34 -19.01
CA ALA A 28 47.97 2.95 -19.07
C ALA A 28 49.19 2.00 -19.00
N PHE A 29 49.03 0.76 -18.52
CA PHE A 29 49.54 -0.49 -19.15
C PHE A 29 49.25 -1.75 -18.29
N HIS A 30 48.66 -2.75 -18.95
CA HIS A 30 48.76 -4.21 -18.80
C HIS A 30 49.17 -4.88 -17.47
N GLY A 31 48.31 -5.80 -17.02
CA GLY A 31 48.58 -7.24 -17.13
C GLY A 31 49.25 -7.96 -15.96
N SER A 32 48.59 -9.04 -15.51
CA SER A 32 49.15 -10.36 -15.14
C SER A 32 48.81 -10.86 -13.73
N CYS A 33 48.01 -11.91 -13.72
CA CYS A 33 48.10 -13.14 -12.92
C CYS A 33 48.87 -13.10 -11.59
N LEU A 34 48.14 -13.28 -10.49
CA LEU A 34 48.66 -13.91 -9.28
C LEU A 34 47.86 -15.18 -8.96
N ARG A 35 48.56 -16.31 -9.10
CA ARG A 35 48.19 -17.61 -8.52
C ARG A 35 48.32 -17.51 -7.00
N ALA A 36 47.28 -17.84 -6.27
CA ALA A 36 47.38 -18.19 -4.85
C ALA A 36 47.05 -19.68 -4.67
N ARG A 37 48.02 -20.40 -4.11
CA ARG A 37 48.01 -21.82 -3.77
C ARG A 37 47.57 -21.91 -2.30
N TRP A 38 46.48 -22.62 -2.01
CA TRP A 38 46.04 -22.90 -0.64
C TRP A 38 46.16 -24.41 -0.36
N MET A 39 46.83 -24.76 0.73
CA MET A 39 46.99 -26.12 1.26
C MET A 39 46.33 -26.20 2.64
N GLY A 40 45.45 -27.21 2.83
CA GLY A 40 45.03 -27.83 4.09
C GLY A 40 44.15 -26.98 5.03
N SER A 41 43.20 -27.52 5.81
CA SER A 41 42.69 -28.89 6.01
C SER A 41 41.54 -28.84 7.03
N HIS A 42 40.57 -29.75 6.86
CA HIS A 42 39.52 -30.25 7.78
C HIS A 42 38.07 -29.73 7.66
N PRO A 43 37.08 -30.64 7.84
CA PRO A 43 35.84 -30.65 7.07
C PRO A 43 34.62 -30.27 7.92
N CYS A 44 33.79 -29.37 7.40
CA CYS A 44 32.38 -29.27 7.78
C CYS A 44 31.57 -29.52 6.51
N GLY A 45 30.81 -30.62 6.51
CA GLY A 45 29.99 -31.03 5.39
C GLY A 45 28.87 -30.04 5.13
N LEU A 46 29.11 -29.09 4.23
CA LEU A 46 28.06 -28.31 3.58
C LEU A 46 27.53 -29.18 2.43
N VAL A 47 26.35 -29.78 2.60
CA VAL A 47 25.65 -30.41 1.49
C VAL A 47 25.08 -29.29 0.63
N MET A 48 25.81 -28.94 -0.42
CA MET A 48 25.30 -28.10 -1.51
C MET A 48 24.31 -28.94 -2.32
N VAL A 49 23.03 -28.92 -1.94
CA VAL A 49 21.96 -29.42 -2.80
C VAL A 49 21.85 -28.47 -3.98
N THR A 50 22.16 -28.96 -5.16
CA THR A 50 22.02 -28.16 -6.37
C THR A 50 20.54 -27.90 -6.65
N TYR A 51 20.19 -26.72 -7.15
CA TYR A 51 18.80 -26.33 -7.45
C TYR A 51 18.07 -27.33 -8.39
N ALA A 52 18.83 -28.12 -9.16
CA ALA A 52 18.31 -29.19 -10.00
C ALA A 52 17.77 -30.41 -9.22
N GLU A 53 18.34 -30.72 -8.05
CA GLU A 53 17.91 -31.87 -7.23
C GLU A 53 16.66 -31.56 -6.39
N TYR A 54 16.44 -30.29 -6.03
CA TYR A 54 15.19 -29.83 -5.41
C TYR A 54 13.98 -30.03 -6.35
N LEU A 55 14.15 -29.74 -7.64
CA LEU A 55 13.09 -29.84 -8.65
C LEU A 55 12.72 -31.29 -9.01
N ALA A 56 13.65 -32.25 -8.84
CA ALA A 56 13.40 -33.66 -9.09
C ALA A 56 12.53 -34.35 -8.01
N SER A 57 12.45 -33.76 -6.81
CA SER A 57 11.72 -34.34 -5.67
C SER A 57 10.19 -34.10 -5.66
N ARG A 58 9.64 -33.32 -6.61
CA ARG A 58 8.22 -32.92 -6.62
C ARG A 58 7.35 -33.55 -7.72
N ASN A 59 7.89 -34.32 -8.65
CA ASN A 59 7.10 -34.90 -9.74
C ASN A 59 6.64 -36.33 -9.46
N GLY A 60 5.78 -36.48 -8.45
CA GLY A 60 5.10 -37.73 -8.14
C GLY A 60 3.72 -37.47 -7.53
N GLY A 61 2.73 -37.19 -8.38
CA GLY A 61 1.34 -37.03 -7.94
C GLY A 61 0.47 -36.33 -8.98
N VAL A 62 -0.04 -37.10 -9.94
CA VAL A 62 -1.11 -36.65 -10.85
C VAL A 62 -2.39 -36.56 -10.04
N ALA A 63 -2.86 -35.35 -9.75
CA ALA A 63 -4.21 -35.08 -9.27
C ALA A 63 -4.95 -34.29 -10.35
N THR A 64 -6.11 -34.81 -10.73
CA THR A 64 -7.01 -34.30 -11.76
C THR A 64 -7.51 -32.90 -11.41
N ASN A 65 -7.29 -31.94 -12.33
CA ASN A 65 -7.84 -30.59 -12.23
C ASN A 65 -9.37 -30.62 -12.39
N ALA A 66 -10.10 -30.37 -11.32
CA ALA A 66 -11.46 -29.83 -11.38
C ALA A 66 -11.36 -28.32 -11.10
N GLU A 67 -11.81 -27.50 -12.04
CA GLU A 67 -11.85 -26.04 -11.90
C GLU A 67 -12.82 -25.64 -10.78
N PRO A 68 -12.42 -24.76 -9.84
CA PRO A 68 -13.38 -24.13 -8.95
C PRO A 68 -14.10 -23.01 -9.70
N THR A 69 -15.38 -23.22 -9.98
CA THR A 69 -16.29 -22.22 -10.53
C THR A 69 -16.48 -21.10 -9.50
N ALA A 70 -15.86 -19.95 -9.75
CA ALA A 70 -16.13 -18.72 -9.00
C ALA A 70 -17.61 -18.38 -9.20
N THR A 71 -18.39 -18.49 -8.11
CA THR A 71 -19.81 -18.16 -8.14
C THR A 71 -19.94 -16.64 -8.14
N ARG A 72 -20.47 -16.12 -9.25
CA ARG A 72 -20.75 -14.72 -9.53
C ARG A 72 -21.68 -14.17 -8.43
N ILE A 73 -21.25 -13.11 -7.75
CA ILE A 73 -22.09 -12.40 -6.79
C ILE A 73 -23.04 -11.51 -7.60
N ASP A 74 -24.25 -11.99 -7.87
CA ASP A 74 -25.30 -11.16 -8.43
C ASP A 74 -25.77 -10.17 -7.37
N ALA A 75 -25.70 -8.87 -7.69
CA ALA A 75 -26.17 -7.80 -6.83
C ALA A 75 -27.67 -7.95 -6.59
N VAL A 76 -28.04 -8.36 -5.37
CA VAL A 76 -29.45 -8.40 -4.94
C VAL A 76 -29.89 -6.97 -4.62
N ALA A 77 -30.69 -6.40 -5.52
CA ALA A 77 -31.42 -5.17 -5.29
C ALA A 77 -32.33 -5.35 -4.06
N THR A 78 -32.02 -4.69 -2.96
CA THR A 78 -32.86 -4.68 -1.76
C THR A 78 -33.92 -3.60 -1.91
N GLN A 79 -35.19 -4.02 -1.95
CA GLN A 79 -36.34 -3.12 -1.99
C GLN A 79 -36.42 -2.32 -0.69
N THR A 80 -36.56 -1.00 -0.83
CA THR A 80 -36.74 -0.04 0.25
C THR A 80 -38.18 -0.05 0.77
N THR A 81 -38.37 -0.50 2.00
CA THR A 81 -39.59 -0.21 2.78
C THR A 81 -39.24 0.72 3.94
N GLY A 82 -39.77 1.95 3.86
CA GLY A 82 -40.03 2.87 4.97
C GLY A 82 -38.93 3.08 6.02
N GLN A 83 -37.97 3.96 5.74
CA GLN A 83 -37.08 4.50 6.77
C GLN A 83 -37.51 5.93 7.14
N THR A 84 -37.71 6.15 8.44
CA THR A 84 -37.64 7.48 9.07
C THR A 84 -36.34 8.17 8.66
N ASN A 85 -36.39 9.46 8.28
CA ASN A 85 -35.25 10.28 7.85
C ASN A 85 -34.16 10.42 8.94
N VAL A 86 -33.40 9.36 9.18
CA VAL A 86 -32.12 9.43 9.89
C VAL A 86 -31.06 9.73 8.83
N PRO A 87 -30.30 10.82 8.94
CA PRO A 87 -29.20 11.10 8.02
C PRO A 87 -28.24 9.91 7.95
N GLY A 88 -27.83 9.51 6.75
CA GLY A 88 -26.81 8.48 6.59
C GLY A 88 -25.43 9.00 7.03
N ASP A 89 -24.48 8.10 7.27
CA ASP A 89 -23.07 8.44 7.62
C ASP A 89 -22.52 9.58 6.74
N THR A 90 -22.74 9.48 5.45
CA THR A 90 -22.32 10.45 4.44
C THR A 90 -22.90 11.85 4.66
N ASP A 91 -24.19 11.95 5.01
CA ASP A 91 -24.85 13.24 5.23
C ASP A 91 -24.26 13.93 6.47
N VAL A 92 -23.88 13.15 7.49
CA VAL A 92 -23.19 13.65 8.69
C VAL A 92 -21.78 14.15 8.34
N TYR A 93 -21.01 13.40 7.55
CA TYR A 93 -19.66 13.81 7.16
C TYR A 93 -19.66 15.08 6.32
N ALA A 94 -20.63 15.23 5.41
CA ALA A 94 -20.80 16.45 4.64
C ALA A 94 -21.21 17.64 5.52
N TRP A 95 -22.09 17.42 6.52
CA TRP A 95 -22.46 18.46 7.47
C TRP A 95 -21.30 18.93 8.37
N LEU A 96 -20.34 18.06 8.64
CA LEU A 96 -19.12 18.36 9.40
C LEU A 96 -17.99 18.98 8.54
N ASP A 97 -18.24 19.24 7.25
CA ASP A 97 -17.24 19.66 6.25
C ASP A 97 -16.07 18.65 6.08
N TRP A 98 -16.28 17.39 6.47
CA TRP A 98 -15.28 16.32 6.29
C TRP A 98 -15.38 15.68 4.91
N ALA A 99 -16.57 15.67 4.33
CA ALA A 99 -16.84 15.17 2.99
C ALA A 99 -17.41 16.27 2.09
N PRO A 100 -17.29 16.15 0.75
CA PRO A 100 -17.88 17.12 -0.17
C PRO A 100 -19.40 17.26 0.01
N PRO A 101 -19.98 18.43 -0.26
CA PRO A 101 -21.43 18.61 -0.15
C PRO A 101 -22.16 17.79 -1.22
N LYS A 102 -23.32 17.26 -0.83
CA LYS A 102 -24.18 16.46 -1.70
C LYS A 102 -24.51 17.19 -3.00
N GLY A 103 -24.31 16.51 -4.13
CA GLY A 103 -24.54 17.04 -5.48
C GLY A 103 -23.37 17.88 -6.03
N SER A 104 -22.24 17.99 -5.31
CA SER A 104 -21.00 18.46 -5.93
C SER A 104 -20.39 17.36 -6.83
N PRO A 105 -19.60 17.73 -7.87
CA PRO A 105 -18.94 16.73 -8.72
C PRO A 105 -18.06 15.74 -7.93
N THR A 106 -17.31 16.25 -6.93
CA THR A 106 -16.47 15.41 -6.07
C THR A 106 -17.31 14.44 -5.23
N TYR A 107 -18.44 14.89 -4.67
CA TYR A 107 -19.39 14.01 -3.96
C TYR A 107 -19.91 12.90 -4.89
N ASP A 108 -20.39 13.29 -6.07
CA ASP A 108 -20.99 12.35 -7.02
C ASP A 108 -19.98 11.30 -7.48
N THR A 109 -18.72 11.68 -7.72
CA THR A 109 -17.65 10.72 -8.04
C THR A 109 -17.30 9.83 -6.84
N LEU A 110 -17.13 10.39 -5.64
CA LEU A 110 -16.82 9.63 -4.43
C LEU A 110 -17.85 8.51 -4.19
N HIS A 111 -19.14 8.84 -4.21
CA HIS A 111 -20.20 7.87 -3.91
C HIS A 111 -20.50 6.89 -5.04
N ARG A 112 -20.19 7.26 -6.28
CA ARG A 112 -20.36 6.40 -7.45
C ARG A 112 -19.23 5.38 -7.59
N CYS A 113 -17.98 5.81 -7.43
CA CYS A 113 -16.79 4.98 -7.63
C CYS A 113 -16.35 4.27 -6.35
N PHE A 114 -16.55 4.87 -5.17
CA PHE A 114 -16.08 4.34 -3.89
C PHE A 114 -17.23 4.18 -2.88
N PRO A 115 -18.26 3.37 -3.18
CA PRO A 115 -19.35 3.15 -2.25
C PRO A 115 -18.82 2.56 -0.94
N GLY A 116 -19.23 3.17 0.18
CA GLY A 116 -18.76 2.79 1.51
C GLY A 116 -17.46 3.47 1.95
N ALA A 117 -16.88 4.34 1.13
CA ALA A 117 -15.76 5.18 1.56
C ALA A 117 -16.16 6.07 2.73
N ILE A 118 -15.29 6.15 3.73
CA ILE A 118 -15.47 6.94 4.96
C ILE A 118 -14.20 7.75 5.25
N PRO A 119 -14.28 8.87 5.98
CA PRO A 119 -13.11 9.64 6.35
C PRO A 119 -12.07 8.82 7.10
N GLY A 120 -10.78 9.09 6.89
CA GLY A 120 -9.68 8.37 7.55
C GLY A 120 -9.78 8.35 9.08
N SER A 121 -10.23 9.46 9.68
CA SER A 121 -10.50 9.55 11.12
C SER A 121 -11.52 8.52 11.61
N VAL A 122 -12.58 8.28 10.83
CA VAL A 122 -13.61 7.28 11.15
C VAL A 122 -13.07 5.87 11.01
N VAL A 123 -12.24 5.59 9.99
CA VAL A 123 -11.55 4.28 9.86
C VAL A 123 -10.69 4.01 11.08
N ARG A 124 -9.87 4.98 11.49
CA ARG A 124 -9.00 4.86 12.67
C ARG A 124 -9.84 4.58 13.91
N ASP A 125 -10.85 5.40 14.21
CA ASP A 125 -11.65 5.26 15.43
C ASP A 125 -12.42 3.92 15.49
N ARG A 126 -13.08 3.54 14.39
CA ARG A 126 -13.85 2.28 14.33
C ARG A 126 -12.94 1.07 14.42
N SER A 127 -11.81 1.07 13.71
CA SER A 127 -10.86 -0.06 13.74
C SER A 127 -10.25 -0.26 15.12
N VAL A 128 -9.74 0.81 15.75
CA VAL A 128 -9.17 0.78 17.11
C VAL A 128 -10.19 0.25 18.12
N HIS A 129 -11.42 0.76 18.08
CA HIS A 129 -12.49 0.31 18.96
C HIS A 129 -12.73 -1.20 18.83
N VAL A 130 -12.85 -1.70 17.61
CA VAL A 130 -13.15 -3.11 17.35
C VAL A 130 -12.00 -4.01 17.78
N VAL A 131 -10.75 -3.65 17.45
CA VAL A 131 -9.59 -4.50 17.74
C VAL A 131 -9.22 -4.54 19.21
N SER A 132 -9.59 -3.52 20.00
CA SER A 132 -9.42 -3.53 21.45
C SER A 132 -10.12 -4.73 22.12
N LYS A 133 -11.25 -5.18 21.56
CA LYS A 133 -12.00 -6.37 22.01
C LYS A 133 -11.22 -7.68 21.78
N PHE A 134 -10.19 -7.64 20.95
CA PHE A 134 -9.29 -8.76 20.68
C PHE A 134 -7.97 -8.67 21.47
N GLY A 135 -7.84 -7.68 22.36
CA GLY A 135 -6.68 -7.50 23.24
C GLY A 135 -5.55 -6.63 22.66
N LEU A 136 -5.76 -6.01 21.50
CA LEU A 136 -4.77 -5.11 20.91
C LEU A 136 -4.74 -3.78 21.68
N THR A 137 -3.54 -3.37 22.09
CA THR A 137 -3.23 -2.06 22.67
C THR A 137 -1.97 -1.49 21.99
N PRO A 138 -1.73 -0.18 22.08
CA PRO A 138 -0.50 0.42 21.54
C PRO A 138 0.78 -0.21 22.09
N GLU A 139 0.77 -0.68 23.34
CA GLU A 139 1.95 -1.24 24.00
C GLU A 139 2.29 -2.67 23.54
N ASN A 140 1.31 -3.41 23.03
CA ASN A 140 1.49 -4.81 22.63
C ASN A 140 1.32 -5.05 21.11
N THR A 141 1.15 -3.99 20.33
CA THR A 141 0.91 -4.07 18.89
C THR A 141 1.97 -3.28 18.14
N ILE A 142 2.59 -3.89 17.12
CA ILE A 142 3.46 -3.17 16.18
C ILE A 142 2.72 -2.92 14.87
N TYR A 143 2.89 -1.72 14.30
CA TYR A 143 2.19 -1.26 13.12
C TYR A 143 3.05 -1.33 11.86
N GLY A 144 2.47 -1.87 10.79
CA GLY A 144 3.05 -1.86 9.46
C GLY A 144 2.10 -1.17 8.49
N GLN A 145 2.64 -0.54 7.45
CA GLN A 145 1.78 0.02 6.40
C GLN A 145 2.34 -0.24 5.00
N SER A 146 1.47 -0.72 4.11
CA SER A 146 1.76 -0.94 2.69
C SER A 146 0.93 0.00 1.84
N ILE A 147 1.38 1.25 1.74
CA ILE A 147 0.79 2.31 0.94
C ILE A 147 1.82 2.89 -0.04
N CYS A 148 1.36 3.70 -1.00
CA CYS A 148 2.24 4.35 -1.97
C CYS A 148 3.11 5.43 -1.29
N PRO A 149 4.40 5.57 -1.65
CA PRO A 149 5.31 6.56 -1.08
C PRO A 149 5.01 8.01 -1.49
N ASP A 150 4.00 8.22 -2.34
CA ASP A 150 3.48 9.54 -2.70
C ASP A 150 3.16 10.35 -1.42
N GLU A 151 3.65 11.60 -1.36
CA GLU A 151 3.62 12.42 -0.15
C GLU A 151 2.20 12.73 0.33
N ILE A 152 1.25 12.80 -0.61
CA ILE A 152 -0.18 13.07 -0.34
C ILE A 152 -0.86 11.93 0.44
N ASN A 153 -0.19 10.79 0.61
CA ASN A 153 -0.69 9.71 1.46
C ASN A 153 -0.19 9.79 2.90
N ASN A 154 0.66 10.77 3.22
CA ASN A 154 1.36 10.91 4.49
C ASN A 154 1.19 12.32 5.06
N GLU A 155 0.18 13.07 4.62
CA GLU A 155 -0.10 14.40 5.16
C GLU A 155 -0.65 14.28 6.59
N LYS A 156 -0.46 15.35 7.36
CA LYS A 156 -0.93 15.37 8.74
C LYS A 156 -2.46 15.35 8.76
N GLY A 157 -3.03 14.34 9.40
CA GLY A 157 -4.48 14.15 9.49
C GLY A 157 -5.01 13.08 8.53
N ASP A 158 -4.19 12.57 7.62
CA ASP A 158 -4.54 11.43 6.79
C ASP A 158 -4.58 10.14 7.60
N LEU A 159 -5.24 9.11 7.04
CA LEU A 159 -5.36 7.81 7.70
C LEU A 159 -4.01 7.24 8.13
N SER A 160 -2.96 7.34 7.31
CA SER A 160 -1.62 6.83 7.64
C SER A 160 -1.05 7.52 8.89
N SER A 161 -1.10 8.86 8.93
CA SER A 161 -0.66 9.67 10.07
C SER A 161 -1.48 9.36 11.31
N LEU A 162 -2.80 9.22 11.18
CA LEU A 162 -3.70 8.93 12.31
C LEU A 162 -3.49 7.52 12.90
N MET A 163 -3.10 6.56 12.06
CA MET A 163 -2.74 5.21 12.50
C MET A 163 -1.39 5.21 13.22
N ILE A 164 -0.40 5.95 12.72
CA ILE A 164 0.89 6.16 13.39
C ILE A 164 0.70 6.83 14.76
N ASP A 165 -0.13 7.87 14.84
CA ASP A 165 -0.43 8.58 16.09
C ASP A 165 -1.01 7.65 17.17
N HIS A 166 -1.72 6.58 16.77
CA HIS A 166 -2.32 5.63 17.71
C HIS A 166 -1.43 4.41 18.01
N TRP A 167 -0.87 3.78 16.97
CA TRP A 167 -0.12 2.52 17.09
C TRP A 167 1.39 2.71 17.27
N GLY A 168 1.89 3.94 17.17
CA GLY A 168 3.30 4.28 17.31
C GLY A 168 4.07 4.18 15.99
N GLU A 169 5.37 3.88 16.10
CA GLU A 169 6.28 3.84 14.96
C GLU A 169 5.84 2.82 13.89
N VAL A 170 6.10 3.15 12.63
CA VAL A 170 5.65 2.37 11.49
C VAL A 170 6.78 1.54 10.87
N PHE A 171 6.47 0.29 10.55
CA PHE A 171 7.27 -0.51 9.63
C PHE A 171 6.78 -0.28 8.18
N PRO A 172 7.54 0.41 7.31
CA PRO A 172 7.13 0.65 5.94
C PRO A 172 7.21 -0.65 5.14
N MET A 173 6.06 -1.11 4.64
CA MET A 173 5.93 -2.35 3.87
C MET A 173 5.75 -2.11 2.37
N GLY A 174 5.26 -0.92 2.01
CA GLY A 174 4.80 -0.61 0.66
C GLY A 174 5.91 -0.25 -0.33
N GLY A 175 5.46 0.36 -1.41
CA GLY A 175 6.24 1.00 -2.46
C GLY A 175 5.26 1.54 -3.49
N ILE A 176 5.72 1.86 -4.70
CA ILE A 176 4.85 2.54 -5.68
C ILE A 176 3.59 1.72 -5.97
N GLY A 177 2.43 2.40 -6.00
CA GLY A 177 1.12 1.75 -6.13
C GLY A 177 0.63 0.99 -4.89
N GLY A 178 1.33 1.04 -3.76
CA GLY A 178 0.92 0.42 -2.49
C GLY A 178 1.24 -1.07 -2.36
N VAL A 179 1.93 -1.66 -3.34
CA VAL A 179 2.32 -3.08 -3.32
C VAL A 179 3.32 -3.33 -2.19
N PRO A 180 3.19 -4.44 -1.42
CA PRO A 180 4.09 -4.72 -0.30
C PRO A 180 5.44 -5.27 -0.77
N PHE A 181 6.27 -4.42 -1.36
CA PHE A 181 7.57 -4.78 -1.93
C PHE A 181 8.60 -5.26 -0.90
N VAL A 182 8.35 -5.08 0.39
CA VAL A 182 9.17 -5.70 1.44
C VAL A 182 9.22 -7.23 1.35
N GLY A 183 8.21 -7.84 0.75
CA GLY A 183 8.16 -9.28 0.50
C GLY A 183 8.18 -10.13 1.78
N LYS A 184 8.42 -11.44 1.61
CA LYS A 184 8.47 -12.40 2.72
C LYS A 184 9.60 -12.10 3.71
N THR A 185 10.74 -11.63 3.20
CA THR A 185 11.90 -11.28 4.04
C THR A 185 11.57 -10.11 4.96
N GLY A 186 11.00 -9.03 4.43
CA GLY A 186 10.65 -7.87 5.23
C GLY A 186 9.45 -8.11 6.13
N PHE A 187 8.44 -8.88 5.70
CA PHE A 187 7.37 -9.33 6.63
C PHE A 187 7.95 -10.19 7.76
N GLY A 188 8.89 -11.08 7.46
CA GLY A 188 9.62 -11.86 8.46
C GLY A 188 10.31 -10.97 9.50
N ALA A 189 11.05 -9.95 9.04
CA ALA A 189 11.68 -8.96 9.92
C ALA A 189 10.65 -8.20 10.76
N PHE A 190 9.58 -7.69 10.14
CA PHE A 190 8.49 -7.02 10.83
C PHE A 190 7.87 -7.88 11.94
N SER A 191 7.52 -9.13 11.63
CA SER A 191 6.94 -10.06 12.59
C SER A 191 7.90 -10.47 13.73
N ALA A 192 9.21 -10.38 13.52
CA ALA A 192 10.20 -10.66 14.57
C ALA A 192 10.31 -9.54 15.61
N HIS A 193 9.74 -8.35 15.33
CA HIS A 193 9.74 -7.20 16.25
C HIS A 193 8.49 -7.15 17.15
N VAL A 194 7.58 -8.12 17.02
CA VAL A 194 6.35 -8.17 17.82
C VAL A 194 6.71 -8.35 19.30
N PRO A 195 6.09 -7.60 20.23
CA PRO A 195 6.23 -7.86 21.65
C PRO A 195 5.87 -9.31 22.01
N SER A 196 6.38 -9.84 23.12
CA SER A 196 6.01 -11.19 23.57
C SER A 196 4.49 -11.32 23.69
N ASP A 197 3.90 -12.29 22.99
CA ASP A 197 2.44 -12.50 22.87
C ASP A 197 1.65 -11.29 22.32
N GLY A 198 2.34 -10.39 21.62
CA GLY A 198 1.78 -9.19 20.99
C GLY A 198 1.11 -9.43 19.64
N HIS A 199 0.77 -8.34 18.96
CA HIS A 199 -0.03 -8.35 17.74
C HIS A 199 0.62 -7.54 16.61
N LEU A 200 0.18 -7.81 15.38
CA LEU A 200 0.47 -7.02 14.19
C LEU A 200 -0.80 -6.27 13.77
N MET A 201 -0.67 -4.98 13.49
CA MET A 201 -1.67 -4.18 12.79
C MET A 201 -1.09 -3.73 11.45
N ILE A 202 -1.81 -3.95 10.34
CA ILE A 202 -1.34 -3.61 9.00
C ILE A 202 -2.42 -2.85 8.23
N LEU A 203 -2.12 -1.63 7.81
CA LEU A 203 -2.90 -0.88 6.82
C LEU A 203 -2.30 -1.13 5.43
N PHE A 204 -3.10 -1.44 4.42
CA PHE A 204 -2.58 -1.63 3.07
C PHE A 204 -3.57 -1.21 1.98
N GLY A 205 -3.05 -0.80 0.83
CA GLY A 205 -3.87 -0.42 -0.30
C GLY A 205 -3.16 0.49 -1.28
N PRO A 206 -3.65 0.56 -2.53
CA PRO A 206 -3.27 1.62 -3.45
C PRO A 206 -4.01 2.92 -3.07
N HIS A 207 -3.73 4.00 -3.80
CA HIS A 207 -4.43 5.27 -3.64
C HIS A 207 -4.87 5.86 -4.98
N ILE A 208 -5.87 6.72 -4.96
CA ILE A 208 -6.31 7.52 -6.10
C ILE A 208 -6.85 8.86 -5.61
N ALA A 209 -6.62 9.93 -6.37
CA ALA A 209 -7.18 11.23 -6.03
C ALA A 209 -8.51 11.49 -6.75
N ILE A 210 -9.35 12.32 -6.14
CA ILE A 210 -10.50 12.96 -6.79
C ILE A 210 -10.26 14.46 -6.80
N SER A 211 -10.33 15.10 -7.96
CA SER A 211 -10.19 16.56 -8.04
C SER A 211 -11.41 17.31 -7.50
N SER A 212 -11.28 18.62 -7.36
CA SER A 212 -12.41 19.53 -7.04
C SER A 212 -13.52 19.52 -8.10
N THR A 213 -13.21 19.09 -9.31
CA THR A 213 -14.18 18.92 -10.43
C THR A 213 -14.70 17.49 -10.55
N GLY A 214 -14.33 16.59 -9.64
CA GLY A 214 -14.77 15.21 -9.63
C GLY A 214 -14.00 14.29 -10.59
N GLU A 215 -12.85 14.73 -11.11
CA GLU A 215 -12.00 13.91 -11.98
C GLU A 215 -11.18 12.92 -11.16
N LEU A 216 -11.19 11.64 -11.55
CA LEU A 216 -10.36 10.61 -10.95
C LEU A 216 -8.90 10.74 -11.40
N GLY A 217 -7.99 10.45 -10.49
CA GLY A 217 -6.56 10.39 -10.79
C GLY A 217 -5.86 11.74 -10.79
N LYS A 218 -6.52 12.81 -10.31
CA LYS A 218 -6.05 14.20 -10.37
C LYS A 218 -6.02 14.85 -9.00
N TYR A 219 -4.90 15.49 -8.69
CA TYR A 219 -4.69 16.17 -7.42
C TYR A 219 -3.92 17.48 -7.61
N LEU A 220 -4.35 18.54 -6.92
CA LEU A 220 -3.64 19.82 -6.87
C LEU A 220 -2.70 19.82 -5.66
N ARG A 221 -1.42 19.52 -5.89
CA ARG A 221 -0.40 19.46 -4.85
C ARG A 221 -0.03 20.86 -4.36
N GLU A 222 0.38 20.96 -3.09
CA GLU A 222 0.85 22.22 -2.51
C GLU A 222 2.00 22.81 -3.35
N GLY A 223 1.89 24.10 -3.67
CA GLY A 223 2.89 24.82 -4.46
C GLY A 223 2.83 24.58 -5.97
N GLN A 224 1.93 23.73 -6.49
CA GLN A 224 1.71 23.58 -7.93
C GLN A 224 0.62 24.54 -8.45
N SER A 225 0.74 24.96 -9.71
CA SER A 225 -0.26 25.79 -10.40
C SER A 225 -1.35 25.00 -11.12
N GLY A 226 -1.22 23.66 -11.17
CA GLY A 226 -2.13 22.79 -11.87
C GLY A 226 -2.08 21.36 -11.32
N GLU A 227 -3.11 20.59 -11.66
CA GLU A 227 -3.29 19.22 -11.17
C GLU A 227 -2.29 18.25 -11.81
N SER A 228 -1.73 17.36 -10.98
CA SER A 228 -0.88 16.25 -11.39
C SER A 228 -1.57 14.91 -11.12
N THR A 229 -0.94 13.81 -11.54
CA THR A 229 -1.52 12.47 -11.41
C THR A 229 -1.37 11.90 -10.00
N ALA A 230 -2.37 11.13 -9.56
CA ALA A 230 -2.36 10.41 -8.29
C ALA A 230 -3.33 9.21 -8.32
N CYS A 231 -2.90 7.94 -8.25
CA CYS A 231 -1.52 7.46 -8.12
C CYS A 231 -0.72 7.54 -9.43
N GLY A 232 0.38 8.29 -9.43
CA GLY A 232 1.23 8.45 -10.62
C GLY A 232 1.74 7.12 -11.19
N ALA A 233 2.19 6.20 -10.34
CA ALA A 233 2.74 4.91 -10.76
C ALA A 233 1.70 3.98 -11.39
N VAL A 234 0.52 3.85 -10.78
CA VAL A 234 -0.59 3.03 -11.29
C VAL A 234 -1.11 3.58 -12.62
N LEU A 235 -1.29 4.91 -12.72
CA LEU A 235 -1.70 5.55 -13.97
C LEU A 235 -0.62 5.42 -15.06
N ALA A 236 0.67 5.55 -14.72
CA ALA A 236 1.76 5.36 -15.66
C ALA A 236 1.81 3.92 -16.19
N ALA A 237 1.63 2.92 -15.31
CA ALA A 237 1.57 1.52 -15.71
C ALA A 237 0.41 1.25 -16.68
N TYR A 238 -0.78 1.76 -16.34
CA TYR A 238 -1.95 1.65 -17.21
C TYR A 238 -1.75 2.31 -18.58
N ASN A 239 -1.22 3.54 -18.61
CA ASN A 239 -0.99 4.27 -19.85
C ASN A 239 0.05 3.58 -20.74
N ALA A 240 1.15 3.09 -20.16
CA ALA A 240 2.15 2.31 -20.89
C ALA A 240 1.52 1.06 -21.54
N CYS A 241 0.67 0.36 -20.79
CA CYS A 241 -0.02 -0.84 -21.26
C CYS A 241 -1.12 -0.57 -22.29
N CYS A 242 -1.73 0.61 -22.25
CA CYS A 242 -2.66 1.04 -23.30
C CYS A 242 -1.94 1.41 -24.60
N ALA A 243 -0.75 2.01 -24.50
CA ALA A 243 0.06 2.43 -25.64
C ALA A 243 0.72 1.24 -26.36
N ASP A 244 1.11 0.21 -25.63
CA ASP A 244 1.75 -0.99 -26.16
C ASP A 244 0.92 -2.26 -25.85
N GLN A 245 0.24 -2.79 -26.85
CA GLN A 245 -0.54 -4.03 -26.72
C GLN A 245 0.33 -5.26 -26.35
N SER A 246 1.66 -5.16 -26.44
CA SER A 246 2.56 -6.21 -25.98
C SER A 246 2.72 -6.27 -24.46
N CYS A 247 2.36 -5.21 -23.72
CA CYS A 247 2.34 -5.23 -22.26
C CYS A 247 1.40 -6.32 -21.69
N GLY A 248 0.28 -6.60 -22.38
CA GLY A 248 -0.72 -7.59 -21.96
C GLY A 248 -0.71 -8.90 -22.76
N SER A 249 0.13 -9.02 -23.79
CA SER A 249 0.19 -10.20 -24.65
C SER A 249 0.98 -11.33 -23.96
N PHE A 250 0.31 -11.97 -23.00
CA PHE A 250 0.78 -13.13 -22.25
C PHE A 250 0.77 -14.44 -23.08
N LEU A 251 0.56 -14.35 -24.39
CA LEU A 251 0.73 -15.46 -25.33
C LEU A 251 2.21 -15.57 -25.76
N GLY A 252 3.07 -15.92 -24.80
CA GLY A 252 4.33 -16.60 -25.09
C GLY A 252 5.58 -15.76 -25.38
N LYS A 253 5.62 -14.46 -25.05
CA LYS A 253 6.88 -13.69 -25.04
C LYS A 253 7.21 -13.22 -23.62
N SER A 254 8.38 -13.62 -23.16
CA SER A 254 8.80 -13.62 -21.76
C SER A 254 8.79 -12.25 -21.09
N TYR A 255 8.39 -12.23 -19.80
CA TYR A 255 8.69 -11.30 -18.70
C TYR A 255 9.98 -10.44 -18.84
N ARG A 256 10.97 -10.96 -19.56
CA ARG A 256 12.32 -10.41 -19.75
C ARG A 256 12.42 -9.13 -20.59
N TYR A 257 11.37 -8.66 -21.26
CA TYR A 257 11.40 -7.44 -22.07
C TYR A 257 10.88 -6.18 -21.35
N MET A 258 10.20 -6.32 -20.21
CA MET A 258 9.65 -5.18 -19.44
C MET A 258 10.30 -5.01 -18.07
N PHE A 259 11.21 -5.91 -17.68
CA PHE A 259 11.95 -5.79 -16.44
C PHE A 259 13.11 -4.82 -16.61
N ASP A 260 13.03 -3.69 -15.92
CA ASP A 260 14.11 -2.74 -15.74
C ASP A 260 14.65 -2.91 -14.31
N GLU A 261 15.94 -3.16 -14.18
CA GLU A 261 16.59 -3.32 -12.87
C GLU A 261 16.61 -2.00 -12.09
N ASP A 262 16.61 -0.85 -12.79
CA ASP A 262 16.58 0.47 -12.19
C ASP A 262 15.13 0.92 -11.86
N ASP A 263 14.10 0.23 -12.39
CA ASP A 263 12.68 0.56 -12.21
C ASP A 263 11.80 -0.67 -11.87
N MET A 264 12.35 -1.59 -11.07
CA MET A 264 11.75 -2.91 -10.79
C MET A 264 10.32 -2.85 -10.27
N GLN A 265 10.00 -1.86 -9.43
CA GLN A 265 8.65 -1.74 -8.86
C GLN A 265 7.64 -1.34 -9.94
N GLN A 266 8.03 -0.49 -10.88
CA GLN A 266 7.15 -0.07 -11.97
C GLN A 266 7.02 -1.18 -13.02
N SER A 267 8.12 -1.90 -13.33
CA SER A 267 8.07 -3.12 -14.13
C SER A 267 7.06 -4.13 -13.58
N TYR A 268 7.05 -4.32 -12.26
CA TYR A 268 6.08 -5.17 -11.59
C TYR A 268 4.64 -4.66 -11.76
N LEU A 269 4.39 -3.36 -11.53
CA LEU A 269 3.05 -2.79 -11.73
C LEU A 269 2.58 -2.92 -13.18
N MET A 270 3.44 -2.63 -14.17
CA MET A 270 3.12 -2.77 -15.59
C MET A 270 2.73 -4.20 -15.94
N GLU A 271 3.47 -5.19 -15.44
CA GLU A 271 3.12 -6.60 -15.65
C GLU A 271 1.72 -6.91 -15.09
N ARG A 272 1.45 -6.50 -13.85
CA ARG A 272 0.18 -6.82 -13.16
C ARG A 272 -1.01 -6.09 -13.76
N VAL A 273 -0.85 -4.82 -14.13
CA VAL A 273 -1.89 -4.03 -14.83
C VAL A 273 -2.07 -4.57 -16.26
N GLY A 274 -0.99 -4.96 -16.94
CA GLY A 274 -1.00 -5.52 -18.28
C GLY A 274 -1.85 -6.77 -18.42
N GLN A 275 -1.78 -7.67 -17.43
CA GLN A 275 -2.62 -8.87 -17.36
C GLN A 275 -4.14 -8.57 -17.31
N ARG A 276 -4.52 -7.33 -16.99
CA ARG A 276 -5.90 -6.90 -16.74
C ARG A 276 -6.33 -5.73 -17.63
N VAL A 277 -5.45 -5.26 -18.52
CA VAL A 277 -5.60 -3.99 -19.24
C VAL A 277 -6.85 -3.96 -20.13
N ASP A 278 -7.18 -5.08 -20.79
CA ASP A 278 -8.36 -5.15 -21.67
C ASP A 278 -9.66 -5.07 -20.89
N PHE A 279 -9.72 -5.68 -19.70
CA PHE A 279 -10.85 -5.55 -18.79
C PHE A 279 -11.01 -4.11 -18.32
N ILE A 280 -9.91 -3.49 -17.87
CA ILE A 280 -9.91 -2.10 -17.37
C ILE A 280 -10.37 -1.13 -18.46
N LYS A 281 -9.85 -1.28 -19.70
CA LYS A 281 -10.25 -0.45 -20.85
C LYS A 281 -11.71 -0.62 -21.25
N GLY A 282 -12.27 -1.81 -21.06
CA GLY A 282 -13.66 -2.13 -21.36
C GLY A 282 -14.65 -1.68 -20.28
N ALA A 283 -14.18 -1.24 -19.12
CA ALA A 283 -15.03 -0.80 -18.02
C ALA A 283 -15.71 0.54 -18.33
N ARG A 284 -16.90 0.76 -17.74
CA ARG A 284 -17.61 2.04 -17.83
C ARG A 284 -16.79 3.20 -17.29
N GLU A 285 -16.05 2.96 -16.21
CA GLU A 285 -15.19 3.91 -15.52
C GLU A 285 -13.79 3.30 -15.42
N PRO A 286 -12.91 3.49 -16.42
CA PRO A 286 -11.63 2.77 -16.46
C PRO A 286 -10.70 3.06 -15.28
N LEU A 287 -10.66 4.28 -14.75
CA LEU A 287 -9.79 4.60 -13.60
C LEU A 287 -10.30 4.02 -12.28
N ASP A 288 -11.62 3.89 -12.15
CA ASP A 288 -12.26 3.18 -11.04
C ASP A 288 -11.93 1.67 -11.10
N ALA A 289 -12.11 1.06 -12.27
CA ALA A 289 -11.70 -0.33 -12.49
C ALA A 289 -10.19 -0.52 -12.24
N LEU A 290 -9.35 0.38 -12.74
CA LEU A 290 -7.90 0.34 -12.58
C LEU A 290 -7.49 0.29 -11.11
N ILE A 291 -8.04 1.17 -10.28
CA ILE A 291 -7.64 1.24 -8.87
C ILE A 291 -8.12 0.03 -8.06
N HIS A 292 -9.29 -0.52 -8.38
CA HIS A 292 -9.79 -1.74 -7.76
C HIS A 292 -9.02 -3.00 -8.21
N GLU A 293 -8.57 -3.04 -9.47
CA GLU A 293 -7.66 -4.09 -9.95
C GLU A 293 -6.28 -3.96 -9.28
N ALA A 294 -5.75 -2.73 -9.12
CA ALA A 294 -4.54 -2.48 -8.36
C ALA A 294 -4.69 -2.94 -6.90
N TYR A 295 -5.83 -2.65 -6.25
CA TYR A 295 -6.12 -3.15 -4.90
C TYR A 295 -6.06 -4.67 -4.83
N SER A 296 -6.69 -5.37 -5.78
CA SER A 296 -6.66 -6.83 -5.84
C SER A 296 -5.24 -7.39 -6.00
N VAL A 297 -4.33 -6.68 -6.69
CA VAL A 297 -2.90 -7.04 -6.77
C VAL A 297 -2.22 -6.86 -5.41
N VAL A 298 -2.45 -5.73 -4.75
CA VAL A 298 -1.89 -5.43 -3.42
C VAL A 298 -2.37 -6.46 -2.39
N GLU A 299 -3.66 -6.77 -2.37
CA GLU A 299 -4.27 -7.77 -1.49
C GLU A 299 -3.66 -9.16 -1.72
N GLU A 300 -3.58 -9.63 -2.98
CA GLU A 300 -2.96 -10.90 -3.32
C GLU A 300 -1.52 -10.99 -2.79
N GLN A 301 -0.72 -9.93 -2.99
CA GLN A 301 0.65 -9.91 -2.49
C GLN A 301 0.73 -9.87 -0.96
N MET A 302 -0.10 -9.07 -0.30
CA MET A 302 -0.13 -8.99 1.16
C MET A 302 -0.43 -10.35 1.76
N LEU A 303 -1.50 -11.02 1.29
CA LEU A 303 -1.89 -12.35 1.77
C LEU A 303 -0.82 -13.41 1.51
N LYS A 304 -0.08 -13.31 0.39
CA LYS A 304 1.00 -14.22 0.03
C LYS A 304 2.24 -14.11 0.92
N ILE A 305 2.47 -12.94 1.52
CA ILE A 305 3.66 -12.69 2.34
C ILE A 305 3.41 -12.79 3.85
N LEU A 306 2.16 -13.02 4.26
CA LEU A 306 1.80 -13.18 5.67
C LEU A 306 2.70 -14.18 6.38
N ASN A 307 3.11 -13.81 7.59
CA ASN A 307 3.87 -14.66 8.50
C ASN A 307 3.16 -14.74 9.85
N PHE A 308 2.95 -15.95 10.35
CA PHE A 308 2.37 -16.21 11.68
C PHE A 308 3.41 -16.73 12.69
N ASN A 309 4.69 -16.79 12.31
CA ASN A 309 5.77 -17.33 13.13
C ASN A 309 6.31 -16.29 14.12
N PHE A 310 5.44 -15.70 14.93
CA PHE A 310 5.80 -14.71 15.95
C PHE A 310 5.08 -14.90 17.30
N GLY A 311 4.31 -15.99 17.46
CA GLY A 311 3.64 -16.33 18.71
C GLY A 311 2.19 -16.75 18.51
N THR A 312 1.37 -16.51 19.53
CA THR A 312 -0.10 -16.73 19.51
C THR A 312 -0.89 -15.48 19.14
N GLY A 313 -0.16 -14.39 18.85
CA GLY A 313 -0.66 -13.10 18.44
C GLY A 313 -1.56 -13.11 17.22
N LYS A 314 -2.19 -11.96 16.99
CA LYS A 314 -3.08 -11.74 15.84
C LYS A 314 -2.38 -10.90 14.81
N VAL A 315 -2.69 -11.16 13.54
CA VAL A 315 -2.41 -10.25 12.44
C VAL A 315 -3.74 -9.59 12.08
N VAL A 316 -3.87 -8.30 12.33
CA VAL A 316 -5.02 -7.52 11.90
C VAL A 316 -4.66 -6.79 10.63
N LEU A 317 -5.46 -6.97 9.59
CA LEU A 317 -5.27 -6.36 8.29
C LEU A 317 -6.46 -5.44 7.99
N ILE A 318 -6.17 -4.19 7.63
CA ILE A 318 -7.12 -3.21 7.10
C ILE A 318 -6.69 -2.91 5.67
N GLY A 319 -7.44 -3.42 4.70
CA GLY A 319 -7.20 -3.28 3.28
C GLY A 319 -8.27 -2.45 2.59
N GLY A 320 -7.88 -1.61 1.65
CA GLY A 320 -8.82 -0.80 0.90
C GLY A 320 -8.16 0.13 -0.11
N VAL A 321 -8.92 1.10 -0.60
CA VAL A 321 -8.42 2.16 -1.48
C VAL A 321 -8.35 3.47 -0.69
N GLN A 322 -7.17 4.07 -0.60
CA GLN A 322 -7.02 5.43 -0.08
C GLN A 322 -7.43 6.44 -1.14
N ILE A 323 -8.23 7.43 -0.75
CA ILE A 323 -8.85 8.40 -1.66
C ILE A 323 -8.42 9.79 -1.23
N ASN A 324 -7.51 10.38 -2.01
CA ASN A 324 -6.99 11.71 -1.71
C ASN A 324 -7.98 12.77 -2.19
N MET A 325 -8.44 13.61 -1.26
CA MET A 325 -9.55 14.54 -1.46
C MET A 325 -9.05 15.98 -1.63
N PRO A 326 -9.75 16.82 -2.40
CA PRO A 326 -9.34 18.21 -2.53
C PRO A 326 -9.66 18.97 -1.23
N SER A 327 -8.81 19.96 -0.91
CA SER A 327 -9.09 20.90 0.19
C SER A 327 -10.49 21.52 0.05
N PRO A 328 -11.27 21.64 1.13
CA PRO A 328 -10.91 21.42 2.54
C PRO A 328 -11.27 20.03 3.09
N TYR A 329 -11.67 19.08 2.25
CA TYR A 329 -12.23 17.81 2.72
C TYR A 329 -11.15 16.89 3.29
N GLN A 330 -11.54 16.00 4.19
CA GLN A 330 -10.64 14.96 4.69
C GLN A 330 -10.47 13.87 3.64
N ASP A 331 -9.27 13.29 3.60
CA ASP A 331 -9.01 12.06 2.87
C ASP A 331 -9.95 10.94 3.32
N HIS A 332 -10.44 10.21 2.33
CA HIS A 332 -11.34 9.08 2.53
C HIS A 332 -10.59 7.76 2.31
N PHE A 333 -11.17 6.69 2.83
CA PHE A 333 -10.70 5.34 2.58
C PHE A 333 -11.90 4.44 2.36
N GLN A 334 -11.85 3.65 1.29
CA GLN A 334 -12.83 2.63 1.01
C GLN A 334 -12.33 1.30 1.58
N PRO A 335 -12.85 0.85 2.74
CA PRO A 335 -12.46 -0.44 3.29
C PRO A 335 -13.04 -1.57 2.42
N LEU A 336 -12.16 -2.47 1.99
CA LEU A 336 -12.50 -3.66 1.21
C LEU A 336 -12.09 -4.96 1.92
N TYR A 337 -11.22 -4.86 2.93
CA TYR A 337 -10.80 -5.97 3.76
C TYR A 337 -10.60 -5.48 5.19
N PHE A 338 -11.19 -6.19 6.15
CA PHE A 338 -10.85 -5.99 7.56
C PHE A 338 -10.98 -7.31 8.29
N LYS A 339 -9.85 -7.95 8.61
CA LYS A 339 -9.87 -9.24 9.32
C LYS A 339 -8.83 -9.31 10.42
N ALA A 340 -9.17 -10.03 11.47
CA ALA A 340 -8.25 -10.47 12.50
C ALA A 340 -7.88 -11.95 12.25
N LEU A 341 -6.65 -12.19 11.82
CA LEU A 341 -6.10 -13.51 11.51
C LEU A 341 -5.22 -14.00 12.67
N SER A 342 -5.03 -15.31 12.76
CA SER A 342 -4.04 -15.91 13.66
C SER A 342 -3.49 -17.20 13.05
N ARG A 343 -2.44 -17.75 13.65
CA ARG A 343 -1.89 -19.05 13.25
C ARG A 343 -2.95 -20.16 13.27
N ASP A 344 -3.84 -20.13 14.26
CA ASP A 344 -4.85 -21.17 14.47
C ASP A 344 -6.15 -20.88 13.70
N ASN A 345 -6.36 -19.64 13.25
CA ASN A 345 -7.43 -19.26 12.34
C ASN A 345 -6.89 -18.40 11.18
N PRO A 346 -6.23 -19.01 10.17
CA PRO A 346 -5.66 -18.27 9.03
C PRO A 346 -6.71 -17.67 8.09
N SER A 347 -7.97 -18.11 8.13
CA SER A 347 -9.07 -17.45 7.41
C SER A 347 -9.52 -16.15 8.07
N GLY A 348 -9.18 -15.98 9.36
CA GLY A 348 -9.50 -14.81 10.16
C GLY A 348 -10.97 -14.69 10.56
N ILE A 349 -11.23 -13.68 11.39
CA ILE A 349 -12.57 -13.20 11.73
C ILE A 349 -12.83 -11.96 10.88
N ASP A 350 -13.94 -11.94 10.15
CA ASP A 350 -14.33 -10.79 9.33
C ASP A 350 -14.91 -9.68 10.21
N LEU A 351 -14.33 -8.49 10.06
CA LEU A 351 -14.67 -7.28 10.80
C LEU A 351 -15.14 -6.16 9.86
N LEU A 352 -15.21 -6.40 8.55
CA LEU A 352 -15.47 -5.35 7.55
C LEU A 352 -16.78 -4.61 7.79
N ASP A 353 -17.82 -5.33 8.19
CA ASP A 353 -19.13 -4.74 8.50
C ASP A 353 -19.07 -3.71 9.62
N THR A 354 -18.08 -3.76 10.52
CA THR A 354 -17.92 -2.79 11.61
C THR A 354 -17.60 -1.37 11.14
N PHE A 355 -17.20 -1.19 9.88
CA PHE A 355 -17.09 0.12 9.25
C PHE A 355 -18.43 0.69 8.77
N ARG A 356 -19.55 -0.03 8.92
CA ARG A 356 -20.90 0.48 8.64
C ARG A 356 -21.51 1.06 9.92
N TYR A 357 -22.15 2.23 9.82
CA TYR A 357 -22.79 2.93 10.96
C TYR A 357 -23.65 2.02 11.85
N ASN A 358 -24.42 1.13 11.23
CA ASN A 358 -25.41 0.29 11.92
C ASN A 358 -24.83 -1.01 12.50
N ALA A 359 -23.53 -1.27 12.36
CA ALA A 359 -22.92 -2.54 12.77
C ALA A 359 -22.36 -2.54 14.19
N LEU A 360 -22.30 -1.39 14.86
CA LEU A 360 -21.96 -1.33 16.27
C LEU A 360 -23.24 -1.60 17.09
N PRO A 361 -23.33 -2.70 17.85
CA PRO A 361 -24.45 -2.88 18.76
C PRO A 361 -24.46 -1.73 19.78
N PRO A 362 -25.65 -1.27 20.22
CA PRO A 362 -25.74 -0.28 21.28
C PRO A 362 -24.96 -0.75 22.51
N ALA A 363 -24.23 0.20 23.10
CA ALA A 363 -23.30 0.02 24.21
C ALA A 363 -23.88 -0.71 25.43
#